data_AF-A0A1N7D8B0-F1
#
_entry.id   AF-A0A1N7D8B0-F1
#
_cell.length_a   1.000
_cell.length_b   1.000
_cell.length_c   1.000
_cell.angle_alpha   90.00
_cell.angle_beta   90.00
_cell.angle_gamma   90.00
#
_symmetry.space_group_name_H-M   'P 1'
#
loop_
_entity.id
_entity.type
_entity.pdbx_description
1 polymer ?
#
loop_
_entity_poly.entity_id
_entity_poly.type
_entity_poly.pdbx_seq_one_letter_code
_entity_poly.pdbx_strand_id
1 'polypeptide(L)'
;MKPILKWAGGKSSLINEITKHFPAYVYERDFCLIEPFVGGGAVSFWALSNLPHLKKLIINDYNTDLINLYSVIREQSHQFIDEVQNLQRMYDQLQTIEDKKPIYYQLRDLFNERSQSNIIQASLFVFLNKAGFNGLYRVNKNNQFNVPIGSYKKPQLINSHNVLKLSEKLKNVEILAGDFEQTLEFIPQNMPCLFYIDPPYRPISDTASFTAYANNSFDDDEQKRLAQFCRKIHKLGHDFILSNSDPKNHNINDDFFDELYSGFNIQRIQANRAISAKGSGRASINELLIINKRNLNMKIDFDEFFEGLSETNATLDYFTDFTKVKANVNLIELKLNQLNYLIGKDDLKTAVTTLYQECPSVFSVLEILIAVRQKEKKKTLNTQGQVVTLQSYLTSVDKIVEFIEDTGLADIFRDRNIKNLVDYVFGIEVGLDTNARKNRGGDNMSKAVSLLFDNANIYYKTEVKNTIFPEIESLGDDVKRFDFVIKTKVKTYVIETNYYNGGGSKLNEVARAYTDVAPKINQYAQYEFVWITDGQGWKTAKNKLQEAYRHIPSVYNLLTLKDFIARVQQEGILSDW
;
A
#
# COMPACT_ATOMS: atom_id res chain seq x y z
N MET A 1 -30.29 -5.77 12.79
CA MET A 1 -30.39 -5.06 14.09
C MET A 1 -30.69 -3.59 13.82
N LYS A 2 -31.08 -2.79 14.82
CA LYS A 2 -31.34 -1.34 14.63
C LYS A 2 -30.48 -0.48 15.57
N PRO A 3 -30.09 0.73 15.16
CA PRO A 3 -29.48 1.72 16.05
C PRO A 3 -30.26 1.93 17.35
N ILE A 4 -29.54 2.09 18.47
CA ILE A 4 -30.15 2.36 19.78
C ILE A 4 -30.61 3.82 19.87
N LEU A 5 -29.81 4.77 19.39
CA LEU A 5 -30.09 6.19 19.49
C LEU A 5 -30.80 6.72 18.24
N LYS A 6 -31.55 7.81 18.41
CA LYS A 6 -31.82 8.71 17.29
C LYS A 6 -30.54 9.52 17.08
N TRP A 7 -29.91 9.36 15.93
CA TRP A 7 -28.67 10.07 15.61
C TRP A 7 -28.90 10.88 14.35
N ALA A 8 -28.50 12.14 14.39
CA ALA A 8 -28.54 12.98 13.20
C ALA A 8 -27.57 12.42 12.15
N GLY A 9 -27.96 12.52 10.88
CA GLY A 9 -27.20 11.89 9.77
C GLY A 9 -27.40 10.37 9.65
N GLY A 10 -28.21 9.73 10.52
CA GLY A 10 -28.39 8.28 10.51
C GLY A 10 -28.79 7.70 9.15
N LYS A 11 -27.98 6.75 8.66
CA LYS A 11 -28.03 6.23 7.28
C LYS A 11 -28.97 5.05 7.06
N SER A 12 -29.85 4.75 8.02
CA SER A 12 -30.77 3.60 7.90
C SER A 12 -31.69 3.68 6.68
N SER A 13 -32.05 4.87 6.21
CA SER A 13 -32.87 5.06 5.00
C SER A 13 -32.08 4.96 3.70
N LEU A 14 -30.77 5.21 3.73
CA LEU A 14 -29.88 5.17 2.56
C LEU A 14 -29.09 3.88 2.45
N ILE A 15 -29.21 2.97 3.41
CA ILE A 15 -28.41 1.74 3.47
C ILE A 15 -28.45 0.94 2.16
N ASN A 16 -29.64 0.80 1.56
CA ASN A 16 -29.81 0.03 0.32
C ASN A 16 -29.10 0.70 -0.88
N GLU A 17 -29.02 2.03 -0.92
CA GLU A 17 -28.26 2.73 -1.96
C GLU A 17 -26.77 2.59 -1.71
N ILE A 18 -26.31 2.87 -0.49
CA ILE A 18 -24.91 2.74 -0.08
C ILE A 18 -24.35 1.35 -0.41
N THR A 19 -25.09 0.29 -0.11
CA THR A 19 -24.62 -1.09 -0.29
C THR A 19 -24.44 -1.51 -1.75
N LYS A 20 -25.06 -0.81 -2.72
CA LYS A 20 -24.84 -1.05 -4.16
C LYS A 20 -23.42 -0.67 -4.60
N HIS A 21 -22.75 0.15 -3.80
CA HIS A 21 -21.41 0.65 -4.08
C HIS A 21 -20.32 -0.15 -3.35
N PHE A 22 -20.71 -1.12 -2.52
CA PHE A 22 -19.76 -1.98 -1.84
C PHE A 22 -18.93 -2.76 -2.87
N PRO A 23 -17.61 -2.88 -2.67
CA PRO A 23 -16.76 -3.64 -3.57
C PRO A 23 -17.13 -5.13 -3.49
N ALA A 24 -17.04 -5.84 -4.62
CA ALA A 24 -17.52 -7.23 -4.74
C ALA A 24 -16.93 -8.16 -3.66
N TYR A 25 -15.67 -7.94 -3.27
CA TYR A 25 -14.97 -8.80 -2.33
C TYR A 25 -15.65 -8.90 -0.96
N VAL A 26 -16.46 -7.92 -0.53
CA VAL A 26 -17.12 -8.00 0.79
C VAL A 26 -18.13 -9.14 0.87
N TYR A 27 -18.54 -9.68 -0.29
CA TYR A 27 -19.43 -10.84 -0.41
C TYR A 27 -18.69 -12.14 -0.76
N GLU A 28 -17.40 -12.08 -1.12
CA GLU A 28 -16.65 -13.19 -1.72
C GLU A 28 -15.49 -13.69 -0.84
N ARG A 29 -14.90 -12.82 -0.02
CA ARG A 29 -13.75 -13.15 0.83
C ARG A 29 -13.70 -12.34 2.10
N ASP A 30 -12.94 -12.85 3.05
CA ASP A 30 -12.74 -12.26 4.36
C ASP A 30 -12.20 -10.83 4.28
N PHE A 31 -12.79 -9.93 5.05
CA PHE A 31 -12.45 -8.51 5.04
C PHE A 31 -12.71 -7.83 6.40
N CYS A 32 -12.23 -6.59 6.52
CA CYS A 32 -12.47 -5.71 7.65
C CYS A 32 -13.35 -4.52 7.24
N LEU A 33 -14.34 -4.16 8.07
CA LEU A 33 -15.10 -2.91 7.94
C LEU A 33 -14.61 -1.92 8.99
N ILE A 34 -14.36 -0.67 8.59
CA ILE A 34 -13.92 0.40 9.48
C ILE A 34 -14.89 1.58 9.33
N GLU A 35 -15.47 2.03 10.44
CA GLU A 35 -16.30 3.24 10.50
C GLU A 35 -15.65 4.29 11.41
N PRO A 36 -14.90 5.26 10.84
CA PRO A 36 -14.24 6.30 11.64
C PRO A 36 -15.19 7.28 12.33
N PHE A 37 -16.43 7.36 11.85
CA PHE A 37 -17.52 8.20 12.36
C PHE A 37 -18.79 7.34 12.53
N VAL A 38 -18.79 6.43 13.49
CA VAL A 38 -19.85 5.42 13.62
C VAL A 38 -21.22 6.04 13.89
N GLY A 39 -21.30 7.12 14.68
CA GLY A 39 -22.56 7.71 15.09
C GLY A 39 -23.57 6.66 15.60
N GLY A 40 -24.76 6.63 15.00
CA GLY A 40 -25.80 5.65 15.32
C GLY A 40 -25.50 4.19 14.90
N GLY A 41 -24.41 3.93 14.16
CA GLY A 41 -23.97 2.58 13.77
C GLY A 41 -24.86 1.88 12.75
N ALA A 42 -25.61 2.63 11.93
CA ALA A 42 -26.58 2.05 10.99
C ALA A 42 -25.92 1.10 9.99
N VAL A 43 -24.77 1.47 9.42
CA VAL A 43 -24.03 0.65 8.46
C VAL A 43 -23.39 -0.54 9.17
N SER A 44 -22.72 -0.31 10.30
CA SER A 44 -22.07 -1.34 11.13
C SER A 44 -23.02 -2.46 11.52
N PHE A 45 -24.21 -2.10 12.05
CA PHE A 45 -25.18 -3.09 12.51
C PHE A 45 -25.87 -3.80 11.36
N TRP A 46 -26.02 -3.14 10.21
CA TRP A 46 -26.44 -3.81 8.99
C TRP A 46 -25.37 -4.81 8.51
N ALA A 47 -24.10 -4.41 8.46
CA ALA A 47 -22.99 -5.26 8.03
C ALA A 47 -22.84 -6.51 8.91
N LEU A 48 -22.87 -6.35 10.24
CA LEU A 48 -22.83 -7.47 11.20
C LEU A 48 -24.00 -8.47 11.06
N SER A 49 -25.09 -8.05 10.43
CA SER A 49 -26.27 -8.89 10.18
C SER A 49 -26.27 -9.54 8.79
N ASN A 50 -25.64 -8.91 7.79
CA ASN A 50 -25.84 -9.25 6.38
C ASN A 50 -24.56 -9.65 5.62
N LEU A 51 -23.36 -9.33 6.13
CA LEU A 51 -22.11 -9.64 5.44
C LEU A 51 -21.43 -10.87 6.07
N PRO A 52 -21.43 -12.04 5.40
CA PRO A 52 -20.93 -13.29 5.98
C PRO A 52 -19.40 -13.32 6.14
N HIS A 53 -18.68 -12.54 5.34
CA HIS A 53 -17.22 -12.50 5.33
C HIS A 53 -16.62 -11.37 6.18
N LEU A 54 -17.45 -10.65 6.94
CA LEU A 54 -16.96 -9.62 7.86
C LEU A 54 -16.23 -10.29 9.04
N LYS A 55 -14.89 -10.25 9.03
CA LYS A 55 -14.06 -10.86 10.09
C LYS A 55 -13.71 -9.90 11.21
N LYS A 56 -13.56 -8.62 10.89
CA LYS A 56 -13.26 -7.58 11.87
C LYS A 56 -14.11 -6.35 11.57
N LEU A 57 -14.73 -5.80 12.61
CA LEU A 57 -15.37 -4.50 12.56
C LEU A 57 -14.64 -3.58 13.54
N ILE A 58 -14.28 -2.40 13.06
CA ILE A 58 -13.68 -1.33 13.85
C ILE A 58 -14.60 -0.12 13.78
N ILE A 59 -15.09 0.32 14.93
CA ILE A 59 -15.90 1.53 15.04
C ILE A 59 -15.15 2.58 15.85
N ASN A 60 -15.25 3.83 15.42
CA ASN A 60 -14.69 4.98 16.10
C ASN A 60 -15.69 6.13 16.10
N ASP A 61 -15.63 6.97 17.13
CA ASP A 61 -16.27 8.27 17.15
C ASP A 61 -15.47 9.21 18.05
N TYR A 62 -15.56 10.51 17.76
CA TYR A 62 -15.00 11.52 18.64
C TYR A 62 -15.84 11.68 19.92
N ASN A 63 -17.14 11.37 19.85
CA ASN A 63 -18.06 11.48 20.96
C ASN A 63 -17.85 10.35 21.99
N THR A 64 -17.19 10.68 23.11
CA THR A 64 -16.90 9.73 24.18
C THR A 64 -18.14 9.20 24.90
N ASP A 65 -19.25 9.95 24.96
CA ASP A 65 -20.51 9.47 25.54
C ASP A 65 -21.14 8.36 24.69
N LEU A 66 -21.05 8.52 23.38
CA LEU A 66 -21.50 7.51 22.42
C LEU A 66 -20.65 6.25 22.50
N ILE A 67 -19.33 6.40 22.56
CA ILE A 67 -18.43 5.26 22.70
C ILE A 67 -18.63 4.55 24.04
N ASN A 68 -18.79 5.30 25.14
CA ASN A 68 -19.13 4.73 26.44
C ASN A 68 -20.43 3.92 26.37
N LEU A 69 -21.47 4.42 25.69
CA LEU A 69 -22.72 3.66 25.50
C LEU A 69 -22.47 2.31 24.80
N TYR A 70 -21.70 2.28 23.71
CA TYR A 70 -21.42 1.03 23.01
C TYR A 70 -20.59 0.06 23.87
N SER A 71 -19.60 0.55 24.61
CA SER A 71 -18.81 -0.26 25.55
C SER A 71 -19.68 -0.84 26.67
N VAL A 72 -20.55 -0.04 27.28
CA VAL A 72 -21.50 -0.50 28.32
C VAL A 72 -22.48 -1.54 27.76
N ILE A 73 -22.99 -1.37 26.54
CA ILE A 73 -23.84 -2.38 25.90
C ILE A 73 -23.04 -3.68 25.64
N ARG A 74 -21.77 -3.58 25.24
CA ARG A 74 -20.91 -4.76 25.02
C ARG A 74 -20.68 -5.54 26.32
N GLU A 75 -20.38 -4.85 27.41
CA GLU A 75 -19.83 -5.46 28.62
C GLU A 75 -20.85 -5.67 29.74
N GLN A 76 -21.88 -4.82 29.83
CA GLN A 76 -22.77 -4.70 30.99
C GLN A 76 -24.26 -4.59 30.58
N SER A 77 -24.66 -5.25 29.49
CA SER A 77 -25.98 -5.09 28.86
C SER A 77 -27.17 -5.32 29.80
N HIS A 78 -27.12 -6.32 30.70
CA HIS A 78 -28.19 -6.59 31.66
C HIS A 78 -28.36 -5.44 32.67
N GLN A 79 -27.26 -5.01 33.30
CA GLN A 79 -27.27 -3.90 34.26
C GLN A 79 -27.72 -2.59 33.60
N PHE A 80 -27.28 -2.35 32.37
CA PHE A 80 -27.71 -1.20 31.58
C PHE A 80 -29.21 -1.24 31.26
N ILE A 81 -29.76 -2.41 30.90
CA ILE A 81 -31.20 -2.57 30.67
C ILE A 81 -31.99 -2.25 31.95
N ASP A 82 -31.56 -2.79 33.09
CA ASP A 82 -32.23 -2.56 34.37
C ASP A 82 -32.25 -1.07 34.74
N GLU A 83 -31.11 -0.39 34.57
CA GLU A 83 -30.98 1.04 34.87
C GLU A 83 -31.88 1.90 33.96
N VAL A 84 -31.87 1.66 32.66
CA VAL A 84 -32.74 2.39 31.72
C VAL A 84 -34.22 2.08 31.97
N GLN A 85 -34.57 0.86 32.37
CA GLN A 85 -35.95 0.50 32.73
C GLN A 85 -36.39 1.17 34.03
N ASN A 86 -35.49 1.39 35.00
CA ASN A 86 -35.77 2.19 36.18
C ASN A 86 -36.11 3.64 35.79
N LEU A 87 -35.29 4.26 34.93
CA LEU A 87 -35.56 5.59 34.40
C LEU A 87 -36.90 5.65 33.63
N GLN A 88 -37.20 4.65 32.80
CA GLN A 88 -38.48 4.54 32.08
C GLN A 88 -39.66 4.48 33.06
N ARG A 89 -39.60 3.61 34.08
CA ARG A 89 -40.67 3.44 35.09
C ARG A 89 -40.92 4.73 35.86
N MET A 90 -39.86 5.38 36.35
CA MET A 90 -39.96 6.66 37.03
C MET A 90 -40.59 7.73 36.13
N TYR A 91 -40.13 7.83 34.87
CA TYR A 91 -40.59 8.87 33.96
C TYR A 91 -42.03 8.64 33.44
N ASP A 92 -42.49 7.39 33.34
CA ASP A 92 -43.84 7.04 32.90
C ASP A 92 -44.91 7.23 33.98
N GLN A 93 -44.53 7.37 35.25
CA GLN A 93 -45.44 7.74 36.35
C GLN A 93 -45.95 9.18 36.20
N LEU A 94 -45.15 10.06 35.60
CA LEU A 94 -45.47 11.48 35.38
C LEU A 94 -46.46 11.60 34.20
N GLN A 95 -47.61 12.27 34.42
CA GLN A 95 -48.70 12.30 33.44
C GLN A 95 -48.62 13.47 32.47
N THR A 96 -48.19 14.64 32.94
CA THR A 96 -48.12 15.85 32.13
C THR A 96 -46.69 16.22 31.75
N ILE A 97 -46.54 17.07 30.73
CA ILE A 97 -45.23 17.59 30.34
C ILE A 97 -44.63 18.49 31.42
N GLU A 98 -45.47 19.20 32.17
CA GLU A 98 -45.01 20.08 33.27
C GLU A 98 -44.47 19.26 34.44
N ASP A 99 -45.06 18.10 34.74
CA ASP A 99 -44.51 17.19 35.78
C ASP A 99 -43.17 16.58 35.35
N LYS A 100 -43.00 16.31 34.04
CA LYS A 100 -41.79 15.70 33.46
C LYS A 100 -40.62 16.66 33.35
N LYS A 101 -40.89 17.96 33.26
CA LYS A 101 -39.90 18.99 32.96
C LYS A 101 -38.84 19.13 34.07
N PRO A 102 -39.18 19.22 35.37
CA PRO A 102 -38.18 19.24 36.45
C PRO A 102 -37.26 18.02 36.43
N ILE A 103 -37.84 16.82 36.28
CA ILE A 103 -37.08 15.56 36.27
C ILE A 103 -36.13 15.49 35.08
N TYR A 104 -36.59 15.88 33.89
CA TYR A 104 -35.73 15.91 32.70
C TYR A 104 -34.50 16.81 32.93
N TYR A 105 -34.70 18.02 33.46
CA TYR A 105 -33.59 18.95 33.68
C TYR A 105 -32.67 18.52 34.82
N GLN A 106 -33.20 17.93 35.89
CA GLN A 106 -32.38 17.33 36.95
C GLN A 106 -31.46 16.22 36.42
N LEU A 107 -32.00 15.31 35.61
CA LEU A 107 -31.20 14.23 34.99
C LEU A 107 -30.20 14.78 33.97
N ARG A 108 -30.52 15.89 33.31
CA ARG A 108 -29.60 16.59 32.42
C ARG A 108 -28.44 17.22 33.19
N ASP A 109 -28.72 17.84 34.33
CA ASP A 109 -27.70 18.43 35.17
C ASP A 109 -26.79 17.33 35.75
N LEU A 110 -27.37 16.23 36.22
CA LEU A 110 -26.62 15.03 36.65
C LEU A 110 -25.72 14.46 35.53
N PHE A 111 -26.23 14.38 34.30
CA PHE A 111 -25.41 13.97 33.14
C PHE A 111 -24.23 14.91 32.90
N ASN A 112 -24.45 16.21 33.09
CA ASN A 112 -23.44 17.24 32.86
C ASN A 112 -22.37 17.32 33.96
N GLU A 113 -22.60 16.73 35.13
CA GLU A 113 -21.59 16.65 36.21
C GLU A 113 -20.42 15.74 35.85
N ARG A 114 -20.61 14.78 34.93
CA ARG A 114 -19.58 13.81 34.48
C ARG A 114 -18.92 13.02 35.63
N SER A 115 -19.61 12.89 36.75
CA SER A 115 -19.14 12.25 37.99
C SER A 115 -19.67 10.83 38.19
N GLN A 116 -20.58 10.39 37.33
CA GLN A 116 -21.30 9.12 37.46
C GLN A 116 -20.50 7.95 36.88
N SER A 117 -20.87 6.73 37.26
CA SER A 117 -20.31 5.52 36.65
C SER A 117 -20.68 5.42 35.16
N ASN A 118 -19.87 4.67 34.39
CA ASN A 118 -20.08 4.48 32.96
C ASN A 118 -21.50 4.03 32.59
N ILE A 119 -22.08 3.10 33.37
CA ILE A 119 -23.45 2.60 33.15
C ILE A 119 -24.49 3.70 33.36
N ILE A 120 -24.37 4.46 34.45
CA ILE A 120 -25.31 5.56 34.76
C ILE A 120 -25.18 6.63 33.69
N GLN A 121 -23.95 7.00 33.31
CA GLN A 121 -23.70 7.99 32.26
C GLN A 121 -24.32 7.56 30.91
N ALA A 122 -24.16 6.29 30.51
CA ALA A 122 -24.77 5.73 29.31
C ALA A 122 -26.31 5.69 29.39
N SER A 123 -26.87 5.40 30.56
CA SER A 123 -28.32 5.34 30.78
C SER A 123 -28.95 6.74 30.70
N LEU A 124 -28.31 7.73 31.33
CA LEU A 124 -28.69 9.14 31.22
C LEU A 124 -28.57 9.64 29.78
N PHE A 125 -27.51 9.25 29.06
CA PHE A 125 -27.33 9.62 27.66
C PHE A 125 -28.50 9.16 26.78
N VAL A 126 -28.91 7.90 26.93
CA VAL A 126 -30.05 7.33 26.20
C VAL A 126 -31.36 7.99 26.61
N PHE A 127 -31.56 8.24 27.90
CA PHE A 127 -32.73 8.95 28.40
C PHE A 127 -32.84 10.34 27.76
N LEU A 128 -31.77 11.14 27.80
CA LEU A 128 -31.73 12.50 27.26
C LEU A 128 -31.94 12.53 25.74
N ASN A 129 -31.41 11.55 25.01
CA ASN A 129 -31.67 11.40 23.58
C ASN A 129 -33.13 11.06 23.28
N LYS A 130 -33.76 10.16 24.04
CA LYS A 130 -35.10 9.66 23.73
C LYS A 130 -36.21 10.59 24.23
N ALA A 131 -35.99 11.26 25.36
CA ALA A 131 -36.91 12.22 25.95
C ALA A 131 -36.68 13.66 25.47
N GLY A 132 -35.48 13.99 24.98
CA GLY A 132 -35.12 15.33 24.50
C GLY A 132 -35.66 15.67 23.10
N PHE A 133 -35.67 16.96 22.78
CA PHE A 133 -36.18 17.47 21.51
C PHE A 133 -35.52 16.80 20.29
N ASN A 134 -36.34 16.15 19.44
CA ASN A 134 -35.95 15.42 18.22
C ASN A 134 -34.84 14.36 18.36
N GLY A 135 -34.47 13.99 19.58
CA GLY A 135 -33.30 13.14 19.82
C GLY A 135 -32.00 13.71 19.28
N LEU A 136 -31.86 15.03 19.38
CA LEU A 136 -30.60 15.70 19.12
C LEU A 136 -29.57 15.36 20.19
N TYR A 137 -28.31 15.36 19.78
CA TYR A 137 -27.18 15.53 20.67
C TYR A 137 -26.58 16.90 20.40
N ARG A 138 -26.45 17.74 21.44
CA ARG A 138 -25.87 19.07 21.34
C ARG A 138 -25.27 19.48 22.67
N VAL A 139 -24.07 20.03 22.61
CA VAL A 139 -23.34 20.56 23.77
C VAL A 139 -23.07 22.06 23.63
N ASN A 140 -22.84 22.74 24.75
CA ASN A 140 -22.35 24.11 24.77
C ASN A 140 -20.81 24.16 24.71
N LYS A 141 -20.23 25.36 24.78
CA LYS A 141 -18.77 25.58 24.79
C LYS A 141 -18.03 24.94 25.98
N ASN A 142 -18.76 24.57 27.03
CA ASN A 142 -18.23 23.87 28.21
C ASN A 142 -18.44 22.35 28.10
N ASN A 143 -18.79 21.83 26.91
CA ASN A 143 -19.10 20.43 26.65
C ASN A 143 -20.29 19.86 27.47
N GLN A 144 -21.19 20.74 27.92
CA GLN A 144 -22.39 20.36 28.65
C GLN A 144 -23.57 20.21 27.70
N PHE A 145 -24.28 19.09 27.80
CA PHE A 145 -25.49 18.81 27.04
C PHE A 145 -26.58 19.84 27.34
N ASN A 146 -27.13 20.46 26.29
CA ASN A 146 -28.04 21.60 26.41
C ASN A 146 -29.33 21.45 25.57
N VAL A 147 -29.71 20.23 25.19
CA VAL A 147 -30.96 19.99 24.49
C VAL A 147 -32.15 20.17 25.45
N PRO A 148 -33.25 20.83 25.04
CA PRO A 148 -34.46 20.93 25.86
C PRO A 148 -35.28 19.65 25.81
N ILE A 149 -36.20 19.49 26.77
CA ILE A 149 -37.18 18.41 26.79
C ILE A 149 -38.00 18.38 25.49
N GLY A 150 -38.29 17.18 24.97
CA GLY A 150 -39.18 16.98 23.83
C GLY A 150 -40.65 16.88 24.24
N SER A 151 -41.57 16.91 23.28
CA SER A 151 -43.02 16.83 23.54
C SER A 151 -43.56 15.39 23.66
N TYR A 152 -42.70 14.40 23.98
CA TYR A 152 -43.06 12.99 24.00
C TYR A 152 -43.75 12.60 25.31
N LYS A 153 -44.99 12.10 25.25
CA LYS A 153 -45.73 11.67 26.45
C LYS A 153 -45.12 10.43 27.10
N LYS A 154 -44.82 9.40 26.31
CA LYS A 154 -44.20 8.13 26.76
C LYS A 154 -43.11 7.72 25.76
N PRO A 155 -41.92 8.34 25.81
CA PRO A 155 -40.83 7.96 24.93
C PRO A 155 -40.38 6.54 25.28
N GLN A 156 -40.27 5.66 24.28
CA GLN A 156 -39.63 4.36 24.47
C GLN A 156 -38.12 4.57 24.52
N LEU A 157 -37.50 4.35 25.68
CA LEU A 157 -36.07 4.56 25.86
C LEU A 157 -35.26 3.50 25.10
N ILE A 158 -35.56 2.21 25.31
CA ILE A 158 -34.86 1.10 24.66
C ILE A 158 -35.82 -0.03 24.27
N ASN A 159 -35.30 -0.94 23.43
CA ASN A 159 -35.85 -2.28 23.23
C ASN A 159 -34.83 -3.28 23.77
N SER A 160 -35.12 -3.93 24.90
CA SER A 160 -34.19 -4.82 25.60
C SER A 160 -33.71 -5.98 24.72
N HIS A 161 -34.57 -6.54 23.86
CA HIS A 161 -34.18 -7.60 22.92
C HIS A 161 -33.14 -7.11 21.89
N ASN A 162 -33.30 -5.88 21.39
CA ASN A 162 -32.32 -5.29 20.48
C ASN A 162 -30.99 -4.99 21.20
N VAL A 163 -31.02 -4.55 22.46
CA VAL A 163 -29.82 -4.32 23.27
C VAL A 163 -29.03 -5.62 23.47
N LEU A 164 -29.69 -6.71 23.88
CA LEU A 164 -29.02 -8.01 24.06
C LEU A 164 -28.43 -8.54 22.74
N LYS A 165 -29.16 -8.41 21.62
CA LYS A 165 -28.64 -8.78 20.30
C LYS A 165 -27.40 -7.97 19.89
N LEU A 166 -27.39 -6.67 20.17
CA LEU A 166 -26.25 -5.82 19.90
C LEU A 166 -25.06 -6.17 20.81
N SER A 167 -25.31 -6.42 22.09
CA SER A 167 -24.29 -6.85 23.06
C SER A 167 -23.50 -8.05 22.55
N GLU A 168 -24.20 -9.11 22.12
CA GLU A 168 -23.56 -10.31 21.56
C GLU A 168 -22.70 -10.02 20.33
N LYS A 169 -23.17 -9.15 19.44
CA LYS A 169 -22.46 -8.81 18.21
C LYS A 169 -21.26 -7.89 18.45
N LEU A 170 -21.35 -6.99 19.44
CA LEU A 170 -20.28 -6.05 19.81
C LEU A 170 -19.09 -6.74 20.50
N LYS A 171 -19.24 -7.98 21.01
CA LYS A 171 -18.12 -8.71 21.62
C LYS A 171 -16.90 -8.88 20.70
N ASN A 172 -17.13 -8.95 19.39
CA ASN A 172 -16.09 -9.10 18.37
C ASN A 172 -15.78 -7.80 17.62
N VAL A 173 -16.16 -6.65 18.19
CA VAL A 173 -15.98 -5.33 17.58
C VAL A 173 -14.90 -4.57 18.34
N GLU A 174 -13.95 -4.02 17.59
CA GLU A 174 -12.96 -3.06 18.10
C GLU A 174 -13.65 -1.70 18.22
N ILE A 175 -13.66 -1.15 19.44
CA ILE A 175 -14.36 0.11 19.75
C ILE A 175 -13.32 1.13 20.17
N LEU A 176 -13.15 2.16 19.34
CA LEU A 176 -12.18 3.24 19.54
C LEU A 176 -12.91 4.56 19.88
N ALA A 177 -12.25 5.45 20.61
CA ALA A 177 -12.72 6.80 20.86
C ALA A 177 -11.62 7.79 20.48
N GLY A 178 -11.96 8.79 19.65
CA GLY A 178 -11.02 9.84 19.28
C GLY A 178 -11.06 10.23 17.80
N ASP A 179 -9.94 10.77 17.35
CA ASP A 179 -9.78 11.31 16.01
C ASP A 179 -9.89 10.23 14.93
N PHE A 180 -10.49 10.54 13.78
CA PHE A 180 -10.71 9.56 12.72
C PHE A 180 -9.38 9.04 12.11
N GLU A 181 -8.30 9.84 12.11
CA GLU A 181 -7.02 9.41 11.52
C GLU A 181 -6.39 8.23 12.28
N GLN A 182 -6.64 8.10 13.58
CA GLN A 182 -6.09 7.00 14.39
C GLN A 182 -6.53 5.62 13.90
N THR A 183 -7.66 5.55 13.17
CA THR A 183 -8.18 4.28 12.65
C THR A 183 -7.24 3.60 11.64
N LEU A 184 -6.32 4.35 11.01
CA LEU A 184 -5.31 3.76 10.11
C LEU A 184 -4.34 2.82 10.85
N GLU A 185 -4.09 3.06 12.14
CA GLU A 185 -3.16 2.27 12.96
C GLU A 185 -3.71 0.87 13.26
N PHE A 186 -5.02 0.68 13.12
CA PHE A 186 -5.72 -0.57 13.44
C PHE A 186 -6.05 -1.43 12.21
N ILE A 187 -5.60 -1.00 11.03
CA ILE A 187 -5.75 -1.74 9.77
C ILE A 187 -5.04 -3.10 9.89
N PRO A 188 -5.74 -4.23 9.69
CA PRO A 188 -5.11 -5.54 9.64
C PRO A 188 -4.20 -5.69 8.41
N GLN A 189 -3.02 -6.29 8.59
CA GLN A 189 -2.02 -6.44 7.52
C GLN A 189 -2.39 -7.47 6.44
N ASN A 190 -3.32 -8.39 6.73
CA ASN A 190 -3.56 -9.61 5.95
C ASN A 190 -4.93 -9.69 5.28
N MET A 191 -5.70 -8.60 5.22
CA MET A 191 -7.01 -8.58 4.56
C MET A 191 -7.38 -7.19 4.03
N PRO A 192 -8.21 -7.09 2.98
CA PRO A 192 -8.71 -5.80 2.52
C PRO A 192 -9.63 -5.16 3.57
N CYS A 193 -9.66 -3.84 3.58
CA CYS A 193 -10.53 -3.05 4.43
C CYS A 193 -11.46 -2.19 3.57
N LEU A 194 -12.73 -2.14 3.96
CA LEU A 194 -13.69 -1.15 3.49
C LEU A 194 -13.87 -0.11 4.61
N PHE A 195 -13.65 1.16 4.28
CA PHE A 195 -13.95 2.29 5.14
C PHE A 195 -15.33 2.86 4.77
N TYR A 196 -16.25 2.93 5.72
CA TYR A 196 -17.47 3.71 5.56
C TYR A 196 -17.35 4.99 6.38
N ILE A 197 -17.39 6.13 5.71
CA ILE A 197 -17.03 7.43 6.29
C ILE A 197 -18.24 8.36 6.20
N ASP A 198 -18.82 8.71 7.36
CA ASP A 198 -19.97 9.61 7.45
C ASP A 198 -19.66 10.76 8.42
N PRO A 199 -18.83 11.74 8.01
CA PRO A 199 -18.42 12.82 8.87
C PRO A 199 -19.59 13.79 9.15
N PRO A 200 -19.45 14.71 10.11
CA PRO A 200 -20.32 15.87 10.16
C PRO A 200 -20.33 16.60 8.81
N TYR A 201 -21.52 16.96 8.33
CA TYR A 201 -21.66 17.65 7.05
C TYR A 201 -21.08 19.06 7.10
N ARG A 202 -20.52 19.50 5.97
CA ARG A 202 -19.98 20.85 5.81
C ARG A 202 -21.06 21.91 6.10
N PRO A 203 -20.80 22.91 6.96
CA PRO A 203 -21.73 24.00 7.22
C PRO A 203 -22.06 24.78 5.93
N ILE A 204 -23.34 25.11 5.72
CA ILE A 204 -23.83 25.76 4.49
C ILE A 204 -23.82 27.31 4.59
N SER A 205 -23.61 27.87 5.79
CA SER A 205 -23.39 29.31 6.00
C SER A 205 -22.72 29.58 7.35
N ASP A 206 -22.12 30.77 7.54
CA ASP A 206 -21.53 31.21 8.83
C ASP A 206 -22.52 31.14 10.01
N THR A 207 -23.82 31.28 9.72
CA THR A 207 -24.90 31.18 10.73
C THR A 207 -25.45 29.76 10.91
N ALA A 208 -25.13 28.84 10.00
CA ALA A 208 -25.51 27.42 10.07
C ALA A 208 -24.59 26.59 11.00
N SER A 209 -23.67 27.25 11.72
CA SER A 209 -22.87 26.75 12.84
C SER A 209 -23.68 26.13 14.00
N PHE A 210 -25.01 26.02 13.85
CA PHE A 210 -25.95 25.49 14.84
C PHE A 210 -25.91 23.95 15.00
N THR A 211 -25.21 23.22 14.14
CA THR A 211 -24.97 21.76 14.23
C THR A 211 -23.61 21.42 14.84
N ALA A 212 -23.24 22.06 15.96
CA ALA A 212 -22.03 21.70 16.70
C ALA A 212 -22.17 20.31 17.36
N TYR A 213 -21.59 19.28 16.73
CA TYR A 213 -21.54 17.90 17.25
C TYR A 213 -20.43 17.65 18.28
N ALA A 214 -19.55 18.62 18.50
CA ALA A 214 -18.56 18.63 19.57
C ALA A 214 -18.09 20.09 19.76
N ASN A 215 -17.25 20.33 20.77
CA ASN A 215 -16.63 21.63 21.00
C ASN A 215 -15.66 22.07 19.86
N ASN A 216 -15.37 21.15 18.92
CA ASN A 216 -14.62 21.38 17.68
C ASN A 216 -15.59 21.40 16.49
N SER A 217 -15.63 22.51 15.75
CA SER A 217 -16.36 22.60 14.48
C SER A 217 -15.65 21.77 13.42
N PHE A 218 -16.37 20.86 12.76
CA PHE A 218 -15.86 20.12 11.60
C PHE A 218 -16.05 20.99 10.35
N ASP A 219 -15.16 21.97 10.19
CA ASP A 219 -15.18 23.01 9.17
C ASP A 219 -14.49 22.57 7.86
N ASP A 220 -14.28 23.52 6.94
CA ASP A 220 -13.66 23.26 5.64
C ASP A 220 -12.23 22.70 5.74
N ASP A 221 -11.48 23.05 6.79
CA ASP A 221 -10.12 22.54 6.98
C ASP A 221 -10.15 21.10 7.49
N GLU A 222 -11.10 20.76 8.36
CA GLU A 222 -11.35 19.36 8.74
C GLU A 222 -11.86 18.52 7.55
N GLN A 223 -12.69 19.08 6.66
CA GLN A 223 -13.08 18.40 5.42
C GLN A 223 -11.88 18.15 4.49
N LYS A 224 -10.93 19.10 4.40
CA LYS A 224 -9.67 18.90 3.65
C LYS A 224 -8.80 17.83 4.29
N ARG A 225 -8.69 17.81 5.63
CA ARG A 225 -7.97 16.76 6.37
C ARG A 225 -8.59 15.39 6.10
N LEU A 226 -9.91 15.29 6.09
CA LEU A 226 -10.62 14.06 5.75
C LEU A 226 -10.35 13.60 4.30
N ALA A 227 -10.26 14.54 3.35
CA ALA A 227 -9.92 14.19 1.97
C ALA A 227 -8.47 13.68 1.84
N GLN A 228 -7.53 14.20 2.62
CA GLN A 228 -6.17 13.65 2.69
C GLN A 228 -6.17 12.25 3.29
N PHE A 229 -6.95 12.02 4.34
CA PHE A 229 -7.15 10.69 4.92
C PHE A 229 -7.73 9.68 3.92
N CYS A 230 -8.72 10.07 3.12
CA CYS A 230 -9.25 9.22 2.04
C CYS A 230 -8.17 8.86 1.00
N ARG A 231 -7.28 9.81 0.64
CA ARG A 231 -6.13 9.53 -0.23
C ARG A 231 -5.13 8.57 0.42
N LYS A 232 -4.88 8.68 1.73
CA LYS A 232 -4.04 7.71 2.47
C LYS A 232 -4.63 6.30 2.39
N ILE A 233 -5.94 6.15 2.65
CA ILE A 233 -6.66 4.86 2.53
C ILE A 233 -6.47 4.29 1.12
N HIS A 234 -6.66 5.11 0.09
CA HIS A 234 -6.48 4.70 -1.30
C HIS A 234 -5.06 4.20 -1.58
N LYS A 235 -4.04 4.98 -1.22
CA LYS A 235 -2.62 4.64 -1.42
C LYS A 235 -2.27 3.31 -0.71
N LEU A 236 -2.82 3.06 0.47
CA LEU A 236 -2.57 1.85 1.26
C LEU A 236 -3.15 0.56 0.66
N GLY A 237 -4.02 0.61 -0.34
CA GLY A 237 -4.62 -0.61 -0.88
C GLY A 237 -6.10 -0.80 -0.61
N HIS A 238 -6.74 0.09 0.15
CA HIS A 238 -8.08 -0.13 0.71
C HIS A 238 -9.16 0.71 0.03
N ASP A 239 -10.41 0.32 0.24
CA ASP A 239 -11.57 1.00 -0.32
C ASP A 239 -12.25 1.86 0.73
N PHE A 240 -12.87 2.95 0.30
CA PHE A 240 -13.71 3.82 1.09
C PHE A 240 -14.98 4.18 0.32
N ILE A 241 -16.04 4.40 1.09
CA ILE A 241 -17.27 5.04 0.65
C ILE A 241 -17.53 6.15 1.65
N LEU A 242 -17.50 7.39 1.17
CA LEU A 242 -17.74 8.57 1.98
C LEU A 242 -19.10 9.17 1.61
N SER A 243 -19.95 9.41 2.62
CA SER A 243 -21.20 10.14 2.46
C SER A 243 -21.08 11.59 2.92
N ASN A 244 -21.65 12.55 2.20
CA ASN A 244 -21.71 13.95 2.64
C ASN A 244 -22.92 14.68 2.04
N SER A 245 -23.33 15.81 2.60
CA SER A 245 -24.34 16.66 1.94
C SER A 245 -23.78 17.28 0.66
N ASP A 246 -24.59 17.33 -0.40
CA ASP A 246 -24.22 18.07 -1.61
C ASP A 246 -24.40 19.59 -1.40
N PRO A 247 -23.34 20.42 -1.40
CA PRO A 247 -23.47 21.87 -1.27
C PRO A 247 -24.24 22.48 -2.46
N LYS A 248 -24.29 21.77 -3.60
CA LYS A 248 -25.08 22.17 -4.77
C LYS A 248 -26.59 22.15 -4.55
N ASN A 249 -27.06 21.55 -3.45
CA ASN A 249 -28.45 21.72 -3.00
C ASN A 249 -28.80 23.17 -2.68
N HIS A 250 -27.80 23.99 -2.32
CA HIS A 250 -27.97 25.38 -1.91
C HIS A 250 -27.33 26.35 -2.89
N ASN A 251 -26.13 26.04 -3.38
CA ASN A 251 -25.42 26.85 -4.37
C ASN A 251 -24.86 25.94 -5.47
N ILE A 252 -25.47 25.98 -6.65
CA ILE A 252 -25.10 25.13 -7.79
C ILE A 252 -23.63 25.27 -8.22
N ASN A 253 -23.00 26.41 -7.94
CA ASN A 253 -21.60 26.69 -8.27
C ASN A 253 -20.62 26.34 -7.13
N ASP A 254 -21.09 25.75 -6.04
CA ASP A 254 -20.22 25.28 -4.97
C ASP A 254 -19.64 23.91 -5.33
N ASP A 255 -18.50 23.94 -6.01
CA ASP A 255 -17.74 22.77 -6.47
C ASP A 255 -16.77 22.23 -5.41
N PHE A 256 -16.87 22.67 -4.14
CA PHE A 256 -15.89 22.35 -3.08
C PHE A 256 -15.55 20.86 -3.00
N PHE A 257 -16.56 19.98 -2.95
CA PHE A 257 -16.32 18.54 -2.89
C PHE A 257 -15.93 17.93 -4.25
N ASP A 258 -16.40 18.51 -5.37
CA ASP A 258 -16.01 18.05 -6.70
C ASP A 258 -14.51 18.28 -6.96
N GLU A 259 -13.98 19.43 -6.55
CA GLU A 259 -12.55 19.74 -6.62
C GLU A 259 -11.74 18.89 -5.62
N LEU A 260 -12.20 18.86 -4.37
CA LEU A 260 -11.48 18.20 -3.28
C LEU A 260 -11.33 16.69 -3.49
N TYR A 261 -12.28 16.06 -4.20
CA TYR A 261 -12.30 14.63 -4.50
C TYR A 261 -12.24 14.32 -6.00
N SER A 262 -11.69 15.23 -6.82
CA SER A 262 -11.59 15.11 -8.30
C SER A 262 -10.92 13.84 -8.85
N GLY A 263 -10.14 13.12 -8.04
CA GLY A 263 -9.54 11.82 -8.38
C GLY A 263 -10.41 10.59 -8.04
N PHE A 264 -11.62 10.79 -7.52
CA PHE A 264 -12.51 9.72 -7.08
C PHE A 264 -13.87 9.80 -7.77
N ASN A 265 -14.64 8.71 -7.71
CA ASN A 265 -15.99 8.68 -8.26
C ASN A 265 -16.97 9.38 -7.31
N ILE A 266 -17.55 10.49 -7.74
CA ILE A 266 -18.52 11.27 -6.98
C ILE A 266 -19.91 11.01 -7.55
N GLN A 267 -20.79 10.43 -6.74
CA GLN A 267 -22.16 10.14 -7.10
C GLN A 267 -23.13 10.99 -6.28
N ARG A 268 -24.17 11.49 -6.94
CA ARG A 268 -25.25 12.23 -6.30
C ARG A 268 -26.48 11.33 -6.23
N ILE A 269 -26.87 10.96 -5.02
CA ILE A 269 -28.05 10.13 -4.77
C ILE A 269 -29.16 10.96 -4.14
N GLN A 270 -30.42 10.65 -4.45
CA GLN A 270 -31.53 11.36 -3.84
C GLN A 270 -31.80 10.85 -2.43
N ALA A 271 -31.82 11.77 -1.45
CA ALA A 271 -32.14 11.49 -0.07
C ALA A 271 -33.48 12.15 0.32
N ASN A 272 -34.43 11.33 0.77
CA ASN A 272 -35.69 11.82 1.34
C ASN A 272 -35.46 12.26 2.80
N ARG A 273 -35.33 13.57 3.07
CA ARG A 273 -35.33 14.06 4.46
C ARG A 273 -36.75 14.15 5.00
N ALA A 274 -37.05 13.37 6.03
CA ALA A 274 -38.34 13.38 6.72
C ALA A 274 -38.52 14.53 7.74
N ILE A 275 -37.68 15.57 7.70
CA ILE A 275 -37.63 16.61 8.75
C ILE A 275 -37.79 18.00 8.12
N SER A 276 -39.01 18.31 7.69
CA SER A 276 -39.46 19.69 7.46
C SER A 276 -40.87 19.86 8.02
N ALA A 277 -41.06 20.89 8.84
CA ALA A 277 -42.34 21.20 9.49
C ALA A 277 -43.39 21.79 8.52
N LYS A 278 -43.05 22.06 7.25
CA LYS A 278 -43.96 22.62 6.24
C LYS A 278 -44.13 21.66 5.07
N GLY A 279 -45.38 21.32 4.74
CA GLY A 279 -45.74 20.38 3.68
C GLY A 279 -45.32 20.79 2.26
N SER A 280 -44.98 22.06 2.03
CA SER A 280 -44.59 22.62 0.73
C SER A 280 -43.07 22.60 0.44
N GLY A 281 -42.23 22.10 1.36
CA GLY A 281 -40.76 22.10 1.23
C GLY A 281 -40.13 20.72 0.96
N ARG A 282 -40.90 19.70 0.57
CA ARG A 282 -40.38 18.35 0.28
C ARG A 282 -39.75 18.32 -1.12
N ALA A 283 -38.66 19.06 -1.31
CA ALA A 283 -37.78 18.85 -2.46
C ALA A 283 -36.82 17.69 -2.15
N SER A 284 -36.59 16.80 -3.11
CA SER A 284 -35.52 15.80 -3.02
C SER A 284 -34.19 16.55 -2.95
N ILE A 285 -33.43 16.35 -1.87
CA ILE A 285 -32.05 16.85 -1.79
C ILE A 285 -31.10 15.76 -2.24
N ASN A 286 -29.96 16.15 -2.80
CA ASN A 286 -28.88 15.25 -3.14
C ASN A 286 -27.97 15.00 -1.93
N GLU A 287 -27.54 13.77 -1.79
CA GLU A 287 -26.43 13.37 -0.93
C GLU A 287 -25.30 12.88 -1.83
N LEU A 288 -24.05 13.22 -1.48
CA LEU A 288 -22.86 12.76 -2.15
C LEU A 288 -22.45 11.39 -1.61
N LEU A 289 -22.11 10.48 -2.52
CA LEU A 289 -21.32 9.29 -2.25
C LEU A 289 -20.01 9.39 -3.03
N ILE A 290 -18.90 9.49 -2.32
CA ILE A 290 -17.55 9.58 -2.90
C ILE A 290 -16.86 8.24 -2.69
N ILE A 291 -16.36 7.63 -3.77
CA ILE A 291 -15.91 6.25 -3.77
C ILE A 291 -14.59 6.14 -4.54
N ASN A 292 -13.57 5.52 -3.95
CA ASN A 292 -12.34 5.17 -4.67
C ASN A 292 -12.47 3.80 -5.37
N LYS A 293 -13.44 3.66 -6.27
CA LYS A 293 -13.47 2.50 -7.14
C LYS A 293 -12.21 2.51 -8.00
N ARG A 294 -11.29 1.57 -7.74
CA ARG A 294 -10.19 1.30 -8.67
C ARG A 294 -10.80 0.82 -9.97
N ASN A 295 -10.84 1.70 -10.95
CA ASN A 295 -11.04 1.26 -12.31
C ASN A 295 -9.73 0.60 -12.73
N LEU A 296 -9.65 -0.73 -12.63
CA LEU A 296 -8.45 -1.51 -12.97
C LEU A 296 -8.00 -1.30 -14.43
N ASN A 297 -8.86 -0.69 -15.24
CA ASN A 297 -8.59 -0.33 -16.63
C ASN A 297 -8.08 1.11 -16.81
N MET A 298 -8.07 1.95 -15.76
CA MET A 298 -7.50 3.30 -15.82
C MET A 298 -6.08 3.29 -15.27
N LYS A 299 -5.19 3.84 -16.09
CA LYS A 299 -3.84 4.17 -15.69
C LYS A 299 -3.86 5.28 -14.61
N ILE A 300 -3.14 5.07 -13.51
CA ILE A 300 -3.02 6.10 -12.46
C ILE A 300 -2.28 7.34 -12.99
N ASP A 301 -2.43 8.47 -12.29
CA ASP A 301 -1.71 9.69 -12.65
C ASP A 301 -0.18 9.47 -12.60
N PHE A 302 0.55 10.19 -13.46
CA PHE A 302 2.00 10.04 -13.55
C PHE A 302 2.70 10.43 -12.26
N ASP A 303 2.29 11.50 -11.58
CA ASP A 303 2.95 11.93 -10.35
C ASP A 303 2.71 10.90 -9.23
N GLU A 304 1.54 10.25 -9.18
CA GLU A 304 1.28 9.14 -8.25
C GLU A 304 2.16 7.91 -8.56
N PHE A 305 2.27 7.52 -9.83
CA PHE A 305 3.18 6.48 -10.28
C PHE A 305 4.65 6.81 -9.92
N PHE A 306 5.04 8.07 -10.10
CA PHE A 306 6.40 8.53 -9.92
C PHE A 306 6.79 8.65 -8.44
N GLU A 307 5.87 9.03 -7.57
CA GLU A 307 6.05 9.01 -6.10
C GLU A 307 6.21 7.58 -5.58
N GLY A 308 5.59 6.59 -6.23
CA GLY A 308 5.61 5.19 -5.84
C GLY A 308 6.88 4.41 -6.23
N LEU A 309 7.89 5.06 -6.83
CA LEU A 309 9.14 4.40 -7.19
C LEU A 309 9.88 3.93 -5.92
N SER A 310 10.31 2.68 -5.91
CA SER A 310 11.09 2.06 -4.83
C SER A 310 12.47 2.72 -4.68
N GLU A 311 12.98 2.72 -3.45
CA GLU A 311 14.35 3.15 -3.14
C GLU A 311 15.38 2.12 -3.58
N THR A 312 15.10 0.84 -3.38
CA THR A 312 16.01 -0.26 -3.71
C THR A 312 15.26 -1.54 -4.09
N ASN A 313 15.88 -2.36 -4.95
CA ASN A 313 15.52 -3.75 -5.17
C ASN A 313 16.65 -4.72 -4.77
N ALA A 314 17.64 -4.22 -4.02
CA ALA A 314 18.77 -5.02 -3.55
C ALA A 314 18.34 -5.90 -2.37
N THR A 315 18.46 -7.21 -2.55
CA THR A 315 18.43 -8.21 -1.48
C THR A 315 19.82 -8.36 -0.86
N LEU A 316 19.97 -9.01 0.30
CA LEU A 316 21.29 -9.13 0.94
C LEU A 316 22.31 -9.92 0.09
N ASP A 317 21.85 -10.89 -0.70
CA ASP A 317 22.65 -11.68 -1.65
C ASP A 317 23.03 -10.89 -2.93
N TYR A 318 22.48 -9.69 -3.15
CA TYR A 318 22.85 -8.82 -4.27
C TYR A 318 24.33 -8.40 -4.21
N PHE A 319 24.83 -8.11 -3.01
CA PHE A 319 26.12 -7.43 -2.82
C PHE A 319 27.30 -8.32 -3.20
N THR A 320 27.27 -9.60 -2.85
CA THR A 320 28.35 -10.55 -3.16
C THR A 320 27.77 -11.95 -3.31
N ASP A 321 28.04 -12.59 -4.44
CA ASP A 321 27.70 -14.00 -4.65
C ASP A 321 28.85 -14.87 -4.13
N PHE A 322 28.80 -15.16 -2.82
CA PHE A 322 29.84 -15.97 -2.19
C PHE A 322 29.91 -17.41 -2.73
N THR A 323 28.82 -17.94 -3.29
CA THR A 323 28.81 -19.27 -3.90
C THR A 323 29.67 -19.27 -5.17
N LYS A 324 29.47 -18.27 -6.04
CA LYS A 324 30.29 -18.07 -7.24
C LYS A 324 31.74 -17.71 -6.91
N VAL A 325 31.98 -16.85 -5.91
CA VAL A 325 33.34 -16.52 -5.44
C VAL A 325 34.06 -17.80 -5.00
N LYS A 326 33.44 -18.61 -4.12
CA LYS A 326 34.01 -19.89 -3.69
C LYS A 326 34.25 -20.83 -4.87
N ALA A 327 33.29 -20.97 -5.78
CA ALA A 327 33.44 -21.81 -6.96
C ALA A 327 34.65 -21.39 -7.82
N ASN A 328 34.84 -20.09 -8.05
CA ASN A 328 35.99 -19.59 -8.82
C ASN A 328 37.33 -19.85 -8.11
N VAL A 329 37.39 -19.62 -6.80
CA VAL A 329 38.61 -19.85 -5.99
C VAL A 329 38.96 -21.35 -5.98
N ASN A 330 37.98 -22.22 -5.74
CA ASN A 330 38.17 -23.67 -5.68
C ASN A 330 38.77 -24.26 -6.97
N LEU A 331 38.46 -23.68 -8.14
CA LEU A 331 39.04 -24.11 -9.43
C LEU A 331 40.56 -23.94 -9.51
N ILE A 332 41.13 -23.01 -8.73
CA ILE A 332 42.55 -22.65 -8.74
C ILE A 332 43.23 -22.81 -7.37
N GLU A 333 42.50 -23.24 -6.35
CA GLU A 333 42.94 -23.34 -4.95
C GLU A 333 44.23 -24.14 -4.79
N LEU A 334 44.35 -25.29 -5.46
CA LEU A 334 45.56 -26.11 -5.40
C LEU A 334 46.81 -25.34 -5.88
N LYS A 335 46.67 -24.61 -6.99
CA LYS A 335 47.76 -23.80 -7.54
C LYS A 335 48.11 -22.63 -6.62
N LEU A 336 47.11 -21.98 -6.03
CA LEU A 336 47.34 -20.91 -5.05
C LEU A 336 48.08 -21.42 -3.81
N ASN A 337 47.73 -22.61 -3.32
CA ASN A 337 48.43 -23.24 -2.20
C ASN A 337 49.88 -23.59 -2.52
N GLN A 338 50.18 -24.03 -3.74
CA GLN A 338 51.57 -24.24 -4.18
C GLN A 338 52.33 -22.92 -4.30
N LEU A 339 51.67 -21.87 -4.82
CA LEU A 339 52.26 -20.55 -5.00
C LEU A 339 52.55 -19.83 -3.67
N ASN A 340 51.87 -20.21 -2.58
CA ASN A 340 52.20 -19.76 -1.22
C ASN A 340 53.68 -20.02 -0.85
N TYR A 341 54.36 -20.96 -1.52
CA TYR A 341 55.81 -21.18 -1.36
C TYR A 341 56.64 -19.90 -1.59
N LEU A 342 56.18 -18.97 -2.43
CA LEU A 342 56.87 -17.71 -2.71
C LEU A 342 56.74 -16.70 -1.56
N ILE A 343 55.73 -16.84 -0.69
CA ILE A 343 55.50 -15.90 0.42
C ILE A 343 56.68 -15.96 1.40
N GLY A 344 57.23 -14.78 1.70
CA GLY A 344 58.31 -14.58 2.63
C GLY A 344 59.69 -15.02 2.13
N LYS A 345 59.84 -15.28 0.82
CA LYS A 345 61.12 -15.56 0.18
C LYS A 345 61.81 -14.27 -0.25
N ASP A 346 63.02 -14.04 0.25
CA ASP A 346 63.82 -12.87 -0.11
C ASP A 346 64.35 -12.98 -1.56
N ASP A 347 64.92 -14.15 -1.91
CA ASP A 347 65.35 -14.48 -3.27
C ASP A 347 64.22 -15.15 -4.07
N LEU A 348 63.37 -14.32 -4.66
CA LEU A 348 62.26 -14.76 -5.51
C LEU A 348 62.74 -15.46 -6.79
N LYS A 349 63.91 -15.12 -7.35
CA LYS A 349 64.40 -15.75 -8.58
C LYS A 349 64.72 -17.22 -8.33
N THR A 350 65.42 -17.53 -7.24
CA THR A 350 65.69 -18.91 -6.84
C THR A 350 64.39 -19.64 -6.49
N ALA A 351 63.49 -19.01 -5.71
CA ALA A 351 62.22 -19.63 -5.33
C ALA A 351 61.32 -19.95 -6.53
N VAL A 352 61.20 -19.02 -7.49
CA VAL A 352 60.47 -19.23 -8.76
C VAL A 352 61.11 -20.35 -9.57
N THR A 353 62.45 -20.39 -9.66
CA THR A 353 63.16 -21.47 -10.38
C THR A 353 62.83 -22.84 -9.78
N THR A 354 62.92 -22.99 -8.46
CA THR A 354 62.56 -24.23 -7.76
C THR A 354 61.11 -24.63 -8.04
N LEU A 355 60.18 -23.69 -7.88
CA LEU A 355 58.77 -23.97 -8.04
C LEU A 355 58.39 -24.28 -9.51
N TYR A 356 59.08 -23.66 -10.48
CA TYR A 356 58.88 -23.91 -11.91
C TYR A 356 59.37 -25.29 -12.34
N GLN A 357 60.46 -25.78 -11.74
CA GLN A 357 60.96 -27.12 -12.01
C GLN A 357 60.02 -28.21 -11.48
N GLU A 358 59.44 -27.98 -10.29
CA GLU A 358 58.52 -28.94 -9.66
C GLU A 358 57.10 -28.89 -10.25
N CYS A 359 56.54 -27.70 -10.44
CA CYS A 359 55.12 -27.50 -10.77
C CYS A 359 54.90 -26.27 -11.68
N PRO A 360 55.35 -26.27 -12.95
CA PRO A 360 55.33 -25.08 -13.81
C PRO A 360 53.91 -24.54 -14.08
N SER A 361 52.89 -25.41 -14.05
CA SER A 361 51.49 -25.01 -14.25
C SER A 361 50.95 -24.07 -13.16
N VAL A 362 51.62 -23.97 -12.01
CA VAL A 362 51.20 -23.10 -10.89
C VAL A 362 51.16 -21.63 -11.30
N PHE A 363 52.09 -21.19 -12.16
CA PHE A 363 52.18 -19.79 -12.56
C PHE A 363 51.04 -19.31 -13.44
N SER A 364 50.20 -20.23 -13.95
CA SER A 364 48.99 -19.89 -14.72
C SER A 364 47.97 -19.06 -13.92
N VAL A 365 48.08 -18.99 -12.59
CA VAL A 365 47.19 -18.19 -11.73
C VAL A 365 47.78 -16.82 -11.36
N LEU A 366 48.97 -16.45 -11.83
CA LEU A 366 49.57 -15.15 -11.53
C LEU A 366 48.71 -13.97 -12.02
N GLU A 367 48.00 -14.13 -13.14
CA GLU A 367 47.10 -13.09 -13.65
C GLU A 367 45.98 -12.73 -12.65
N ILE A 368 45.44 -13.69 -11.89
CA ILE A 368 44.35 -13.39 -10.95
C ILE A 368 44.85 -12.57 -9.75
N LEU A 369 46.14 -12.64 -9.40
CA LEU A 369 46.71 -11.84 -8.30
C LEU A 369 46.71 -10.34 -8.61
N ILE A 370 46.63 -9.96 -9.88
CA ILE A 370 46.47 -8.57 -10.33
C ILE A 370 45.04 -8.26 -10.81
N ALA A 371 44.07 -9.04 -10.34
CA ALA A 371 42.65 -8.92 -10.69
C ALA A 371 42.35 -9.08 -12.20
N VAL A 372 43.11 -9.91 -12.91
CA VAL A 372 42.87 -10.25 -14.32
C VAL A 372 42.47 -11.72 -14.47
N ARG A 373 41.36 -11.99 -15.16
CA ARG A 373 40.95 -13.37 -15.47
C ARG A 373 41.64 -13.87 -16.73
N GLN A 374 42.18 -15.08 -16.69
CA GLN A 374 42.85 -15.73 -17.83
C GLN A 374 42.01 -15.72 -19.13
N LYS A 375 40.68 -15.87 -19.02
CA LYS A 375 39.75 -15.83 -20.18
C LYS A 375 39.73 -14.49 -20.92
N GLU A 376 40.16 -13.40 -20.29
CA GLU A 376 40.15 -12.06 -20.87
C GLU A 376 41.29 -11.85 -21.87
N LYS A 377 42.32 -12.72 -21.89
CA LYS A 377 43.47 -12.66 -22.80
C LYS A 377 44.05 -11.24 -22.90
N LYS A 378 44.21 -10.58 -21.75
CA LYS A 378 44.67 -9.19 -21.67
C LYS A 378 46.06 -9.05 -22.29
N LYS A 379 46.27 -7.89 -22.92
CA LYS A 379 47.53 -7.52 -23.55
C LYS A 379 48.17 -6.37 -22.77
N THR A 380 49.50 -6.35 -22.74
CA THR A 380 50.32 -5.30 -22.15
C THR A 380 51.46 -4.93 -23.10
N LEU A 381 52.14 -3.83 -22.82
CA LEU A 381 53.41 -3.48 -23.46
C LEU A 381 54.55 -4.12 -22.68
N ASN A 382 55.48 -4.79 -23.37
CA ASN A 382 56.71 -5.27 -22.76
C ASN A 382 57.77 -4.15 -22.63
N THR A 383 58.92 -4.50 -22.05
CA THR A 383 60.07 -3.58 -21.88
C THR A 383 60.64 -3.04 -23.19
N GLN A 384 60.34 -3.68 -24.34
CA GLN A 384 60.68 -3.17 -25.68
C GLN A 384 59.53 -2.37 -26.34
N GLY A 385 58.44 -2.09 -25.63
CA GLY A 385 57.28 -1.35 -26.14
C GLY A 385 56.39 -2.15 -27.10
N GLN A 386 56.52 -3.49 -27.13
CA GLN A 386 55.73 -4.36 -27.99
C GLN A 386 54.48 -4.87 -27.28
N VAL A 387 53.36 -4.95 -28.00
CA VAL A 387 52.11 -5.49 -27.47
C VAL A 387 52.20 -7.02 -27.37
N VAL A 388 52.14 -7.54 -26.15
CA VAL A 388 52.19 -8.98 -25.85
C VAL A 388 51.00 -9.39 -24.97
N THR A 389 50.64 -10.67 -24.94
CA THR A 389 49.64 -11.19 -24.00
C THR A 389 50.26 -11.45 -22.63
N LEU A 390 49.54 -11.24 -21.53
CA LEU A 390 50.03 -11.54 -20.17
C LEU A 390 50.49 -12.99 -20.03
N GLN A 391 49.76 -13.94 -20.62
CA GLN A 391 50.13 -15.36 -20.66
C GLN A 391 51.54 -15.63 -21.22
N SER A 392 52.07 -14.74 -22.08
CA SER A 392 53.40 -14.91 -22.67
C SER A 392 54.54 -14.68 -21.67
N TYR A 393 54.25 -14.05 -20.53
CA TYR A 393 55.18 -13.93 -19.41
C TYR A 393 55.29 -15.21 -18.58
N LEU A 394 54.28 -16.07 -18.65
CA LEU A 394 54.15 -17.26 -17.81
C LEU A 394 54.80 -18.51 -18.42
N THR A 395 55.65 -18.32 -19.44
CA THR A 395 56.22 -19.42 -20.25
C THR A 395 57.65 -19.81 -19.91
N SER A 396 58.36 -19.00 -19.12
CA SER A 396 59.74 -19.28 -18.69
C SER A 396 60.05 -18.58 -17.37
N VAL A 397 61.05 -19.08 -16.65
CA VAL A 397 61.48 -18.54 -15.34
C VAL A 397 61.77 -17.05 -15.41
N ASP A 398 62.60 -16.60 -16.35
CA ASP A 398 62.99 -15.19 -16.43
C ASP A 398 61.81 -14.25 -16.68
N LYS A 399 60.85 -14.68 -17.51
CA LYS A 399 59.63 -13.89 -17.78
C LYS A 399 58.64 -13.91 -16.63
N ILE A 400 58.57 -15.00 -15.87
CA ILE A 400 57.75 -15.07 -14.65
C ILE A 400 58.32 -14.10 -13.61
N VAL A 401 59.65 -14.07 -13.45
CA VAL A 401 60.31 -13.11 -12.57
C VAL A 401 60.06 -11.68 -13.05
N GLU A 402 60.19 -11.40 -14.36
CA GLU A 402 59.85 -10.10 -14.96
C GLU A 402 58.40 -9.70 -14.63
N PHE A 403 57.43 -10.61 -14.80
CA PHE A 403 56.03 -10.35 -14.43
C PHE A 403 55.86 -10.03 -12.95
N ILE A 404 56.50 -10.79 -12.06
CA ILE A 404 56.36 -10.62 -10.61
C ILE A 404 56.96 -9.26 -10.16
N GLU A 405 58.11 -8.87 -10.70
CA GLU A 405 58.76 -7.59 -10.39
C GLU A 405 57.96 -6.42 -10.98
N ASP A 406 57.62 -6.45 -12.27
CA ASP A 406 56.97 -5.32 -12.97
C ASP A 406 55.53 -5.06 -12.52
N THR A 407 54.84 -6.08 -12.00
CA THR A 407 53.49 -5.93 -11.43
C THR A 407 53.51 -5.46 -9.97
N GLY A 408 54.67 -5.43 -9.32
CA GLY A 408 54.81 -5.15 -7.89
C GLY A 408 54.44 -6.33 -6.97
N LEU A 409 54.15 -7.51 -7.53
CA LEU A 409 53.89 -8.72 -6.74
C LEU A 409 55.12 -9.17 -5.95
N ALA A 410 56.32 -8.80 -6.39
CA ALA A 410 57.55 -9.10 -5.68
C ALA A 410 57.53 -8.58 -4.23
N ASP A 411 57.06 -7.36 -4.03
CA ASP A 411 56.94 -6.75 -2.70
C ASP A 411 55.86 -7.44 -1.86
N ILE A 412 54.73 -7.79 -2.48
CA ILE A 412 53.63 -8.51 -1.83
C ILE A 412 54.06 -9.91 -1.35
N PHE A 413 54.95 -10.59 -2.09
CA PHE A 413 55.51 -11.85 -1.65
C PHE A 413 56.54 -11.67 -0.53
N ARG A 414 57.39 -10.63 -0.59
CA ARG A 414 58.47 -10.42 0.39
C ARG A 414 57.97 -9.89 1.73
N ASP A 415 57.02 -8.95 1.74
CA ASP A 415 56.62 -8.19 2.93
C ASP A 415 55.86 -9.01 3.99
N ARG A 416 55.33 -10.18 3.60
CA ARG A 416 54.52 -11.10 4.45
C ARG A 416 53.23 -10.49 5.00
N ASN A 417 52.75 -9.39 4.42
CA ASN A 417 51.43 -8.83 4.74
C ASN A 417 50.33 -9.79 4.28
N ILE A 418 50.53 -10.44 3.13
CA ILE A 418 49.72 -11.57 2.68
C ILE A 418 50.36 -12.87 3.16
N LYS A 419 49.57 -13.70 3.84
CA LYS A 419 50.03 -15.00 4.40
C LYS A 419 49.46 -16.21 3.68
N ASN A 420 48.42 -16.00 2.86
CA ASN A 420 47.75 -17.04 2.11
C ASN A 420 47.13 -16.46 0.84
N LEU A 421 47.58 -16.92 -0.32
CA LEU A 421 47.09 -16.49 -1.62
C LEU A 421 45.68 -16.99 -1.91
N VAL A 422 45.21 -18.07 -1.26
CA VAL A 422 43.81 -18.51 -1.35
C VAL A 422 42.89 -17.44 -0.75
N ASP A 423 43.21 -16.94 0.44
CA ASP A 423 42.43 -15.90 1.12
C ASP A 423 42.53 -14.56 0.38
N TYR A 424 43.72 -14.22 -0.11
CA TYR A 424 43.93 -13.02 -0.93
C TYR A 424 43.08 -13.04 -2.21
N VAL A 425 43.10 -14.16 -2.95
CA VAL A 425 42.31 -14.30 -4.19
C VAL A 425 40.82 -14.40 -3.90
N PHE A 426 40.41 -14.94 -2.75
CA PHE A 426 39.01 -14.84 -2.31
C PHE A 426 38.58 -13.36 -2.21
N GLY A 427 39.42 -12.50 -1.61
CA GLY A 427 39.19 -11.05 -1.59
C GLY A 427 39.15 -10.41 -2.99
N ILE A 428 40.05 -10.82 -3.89
CA ILE A 428 40.04 -10.35 -5.29
C ILE A 428 38.75 -10.78 -6.01
N GLU A 429 38.30 -12.03 -5.86
CA GLU A 429 37.07 -12.51 -6.48
C GLU A 429 35.84 -11.77 -5.94
N VAL A 430 35.80 -11.42 -4.65
CA VAL A 430 34.78 -10.51 -4.09
C VAL A 430 34.85 -9.14 -4.78
N GLY A 431 36.05 -8.58 -4.96
CA GLY A 431 36.27 -7.33 -5.69
C GLY A 431 35.82 -7.39 -7.15
N LEU A 432 36.13 -8.48 -7.86
CA LEU A 432 35.74 -8.69 -9.24
C LEU A 432 34.22 -8.94 -9.40
N ASP A 433 33.57 -9.50 -8.37
CA ASP A 433 32.12 -9.70 -8.36
C ASP A 433 31.35 -8.37 -8.31
N THR A 434 31.97 -7.28 -7.83
CA THR A 434 31.36 -5.94 -7.86
C THR A 434 31.03 -5.47 -9.28
N ASN A 435 31.79 -5.91 -10.29
CA ASN A 435 31.51 -5.61 -11.69
C ASN A 435 30.25 -6.33 -12.21
N ALA A 436 29.90 -7.49 -11.64
CA ALA A 436 28.68 -8.22 -11.96
C ALA A 436 27.40 -7.58 -11.38
N ARG A 437 27.53 -6.71 -10.36
CA ARG A 437 26.40 -5.99 -9.73
C ARG A 437 25.57 -5.18 -10.73
N LYS A 438 26.21 -4.63 -11.77
CA LYS A 438 25.55 -3.83 -12.83
C LYS A 438 24.43 -4.60 -13.57
N ASN A 439 24.52 -5.92 -13.63
CA ASN A 439 23.52 -6.76 -14.29
C ASN A 439 22.49 -7.33 -13.30
N ARG A 440 22.87 -7.53 -12.03
CA ARG A 440 21.98 -8.07 -10.99
C ARG A 440 20.77 -7.19 -10.66
N GLY A 441 20.87 -5.88 -10.86
CA GLY A 441 19.74 -4.98 -10.62
C GLY A 441 18.54 -5.28 -11.54
N GLY A 442 18.80 -5.65 -12.79
CA GLY A 442 17.77 -6.13 -13.72
C GLY A 442 17.24 -7.49 -13.31
N ASP A 443 18.14 -8.45 -13.04
CA ASP A 443 17.76 -9.80 -12.61
C ASP A 443 16.89 -9.78 -11.34
N ASN A 444 17.20 -8.90 -10.38
CA ASN A 444 16.43 -8.71 -9.16
C ASN A 444 15.03 -8.14 -9.44
N MET A 445 14.89 -7.26 -10.43
CA MET A 445 13.59 -6.74 -10.84
C MET A 445 12.72 -7.87 -11.38
N SER A 446 13.27 -8.67 -12.30
CA SER A 446 12.54 -9.79 -12.88
C SER A 446 12.18 -10.83 -11.79
N LYS A 447 13.08 -11.11 -10.84
CA LYS A 447 12.77 -11.96 -9.67
C LYS A 447 11.65 -11.38 -8.80
N ALA A 448 11.65 -10.08 -8.54
CA ALA A 448 10.62 -9.43 -7.73
C ALA A 448 9.24 -9.50 -8.42
N VAL A 449 9.19 -9.24 -9.73
CA VAL A 449 7.98 -9.37 -10.54
C VAL A 449 7.48 -10.82 -10.57
N SER A 450 8.38 -11.78 -10.80
CA SER A 450 8.10 -13.22 -10.77
C SER A 450 7.51 -13.65 -9.42
N LEU A 451 8.09 -13.23 -8.29
CA LEU A 451 7.57 -13.51 -6.96
C LEU A 451 6.16 -12.95 -6.74
N LEU A 452 5.88 -11.73 -7.23
CA LEU A 452 4.55 -11.13 -7.13
C LEU A 452 3.52 -11.88 -7.98
N PHE A 453 3.90 -12.33 -9.17
CA PHE A 453 3.07 -13.18 -10.00
C PHE A 453 2.83 -14.56 -9.37
N ASP A 454 3.86 -15.20 -8.82
CA ASP A 454 3.76 -16.51 -8.15
C ASP A 454 2.85 -16.44 -6.92
N ASN A 455 3.02 -15.43 -6.07
CA ASN A 455 2.17 -15.21 -4.89
C ASN A 455 0.70 -14.97 -5.26
N ALA A 456 0.44 -14.43 -6.45
CA ALA A 456 -0.88 -14.20 -6.99
C ALA A 456 -1.42 -15.36 -7.84
N ASN A 457 -0.70 -16.49 -7.91
CA ASN A 457 -0.99 -17.67 -8.73
C ASN A 457 -1.21 -17.33 -10.22
N ILE A 458 -0.39 -16.43 -10.76
CA ILE A 458 -0.40 -16.06 -12.18
C ILE A 458 0.52 -17.00 -12.95
N TYR A 459 0.00 -17.70 -13.95
CA TYR A 459 0.85 -18.44 -14.89
C TYR A 459 1.49 -17.49 -15.91
N TYR A 460 2.80 -17.61 -16.10
CA TYR A 460 3.58 -16.86 -17.08
C TYR A 460 4.72 -17.71 -17.65
N LYS A 461 5.22 -17.32 -18.82
CA LYS A 461 6.51 -17.81 -19.36
C LYS A 461 7.54 -16.70 -19.30
N THR A 462 8.80 -17.07 -19.12
CA THR A 462 9.94 -16.13 -19.11
C THR A 462 10.75 -16.22 -20.39
N GLU A 463 11.47 -15.14 -20.73
CA GLU A 463 12.46 -15.13 -21.82
C GLU A 463 11.89 -15.57 -23.19
N VAL A 464 10.65 -15.17 -23.49
CA VAL A 464 9.89 -15.61 -24.67
C VAL A 464 10.29 -14.81 -25.91
N LYS A 465 10.69 -15.49 -26.98
CA LYS A 465 11.00 -14.85 -28.26
C LYS A 465 9.72 -14.50 -29.02
N ASN A 466 9.72 -13.34 -29.70
CA ASN A 466 8.62 -12.91 -30.55
C ASN A 466 8.30 -13.88 -31.69
N THR A 467 9.23 -14.74 -32.11
CA THR A 467 9.01 -15.78 -33.13
C THR A 467 7.91 -16.80 -32.78
N ILE A 468 7.48 -16.87 -31.51
CA ILE A 468 6.33 -17.68 -31.07
C ILE A 468 4.99 -17.02 -31.44
N PHE A 469 5.01 -15.71 -31.75
CA PHE A 469 3.86 -14.91 -32.16
C PHE A 469 4.06 -14.42 -33.60
N PRO A 470 3.99 -15.31 -34.61
CA PRO A 470 4.28 -14.97 -36.00
C PRO A 470 3.37 -13.85 -36.55
N GLU A 471 2.20 -13.66 -35.96
CA GLU A 471 1.28 -12.57 -36.29
C GLU A 471 1.77 -11.17 -35.91
N ILE A 472 2.82 -11.03 -35.09
CA ILE A 472 3.43 -9.72 -34.76
C ILE A 472 4.53 -9.39 -35.79
N GLU A 473 4.13 -9.04 -37.01
CA GLU A 473 5.06 -8.75 -38.12
C GLU A 473 5.76 -7.38 -38.00
N SER A 474 5.20 -6.48 -37.20
CA SER A 474 5.62 -5.07 -37.12
C SER A 474 6.87 -4.80 -36.30
N LEU A 475 7.45 -5.83 -35.66
CA LEU A 475 8.71 -5.70 -34.93
C LEU A 475 9.94 -5.75 -35.86
N GLY A 476 9.75 -6.05 -37.15
CA GLY A 476 10.82 -6.17 -38.13
C GLY A 476 11.58 -7.50 -38.04
N ASP A 477 12.74 -7.56 -38.68
CA ASP A 477 13.55 -8.79 -38.80
C ASP A 477 14.30 -9.16 -37.52
N ASP A 478 14.37 -8.25 -36.55
CA ASP A 478 15.05 -8.47 -35.27
C ASP A 478 14.23 -9.36 -34.34
N VAL A 479 14.86 -10.42 -33.83
CA VAL A 479 14.24 -11.33 -32.85
C VAL A 479 14.23 -10.68 -31.48
N LYS A 480 13.10 -10.07 -31.11
CA LYS A 480 12.88 -9.55 -29.77
C LYS A 480 12.59 -10.68 -28.78
N ARG A 481 13.15 -10.57 -27.58
CA ARG A 481 12.82 -11.44 -26.44
C ARG A 481 12.16 -10.61 -25.35
N PHE A 482 11.02 -11.09 -24.85
CA PHE A 482 10.27 -10.49 -23.76
C PHE A 482 10.60 -11.20 -22.44
N ASP A 483 10.74 -10.42 -21.37
CA ASP A 483 11.07 -10.95 -20.04
C ASP A 483 9.97 -11.88 -19.52
N PHE A 484 8.70 -11.46 -19.68
CA PHE A 484 7.53 -12.27 -19.32
C PHE A 484 6.46 -12.22 -20.40
N VAL A 485 5.68 -13.29 -20.50
CA VAL A 485 4.44 -13.30 -21.26
C VAL A 485 3.33 -13.96 -20.44
N ILE A 486 2.17 -13.29 -20.36
CA ILE A 486 0.96 -13.77 -19.69
C ILE A 486 -0.17 -13.82 -20.72
N LYS A 487 -0.86 -14.94 -20.80
CA LYS A 487 -2.04 -15.09 -21.68
C LYS A 487 -3.31 -15.16 -20.84
N THR A 488 -4.32 -14.38 -21.21
CA THR A 488 -5.66 -14.40 -20.63
C THR A 488 -6.68 -14.80 -21.69
N LYS A 489 -7.96 -14.93 -21.31
CA LYS A 489 -9.05 -15.14 -22.27
C LYS A 489 -9.32 -13.90 -23.13
N VAL A 490 -8.79 -12.74 -22.74
CA VAL A 490 -9.01 -11.46 -23.41
C VAL A 490 -7.82 -11.06 -24.27
N LYS A 491 -6.59 -11.09 -23.72
CA LYS A 491 -5.36 -10.67 -24.41
C LYS A 491 -4.14 -11.49 -24.01
N THR A 492 -3.08 -11.36 -24.80
CA THR A 492 -1.73 -11.79 -24.48
C THR A 492 -0.87 -10.57 -24.14
N TYR A 493 -0.36 -10.52 -22.92
CA TYR A 493 0.51 -9.47 -22.42
C TYR A 493 1.97 -9.87 -22.61
N VAL A 494 2.71 -9.06 -23.36
CA VAL A 494 4.17 -9.21 -23.52
C VAL A 494 4.86 -8.13 -22.70
N ILE A 495 5.76 -8.53 -21.81
CA ILE A 495 6.17 -7.72 -20.67
C ILE A 495 7.68 -7.54 -20.66
N GLU A 496 8.10 -6.30 -20.43
CA GLU A 496 9.50 -5.93 -20.20
C GLU A 496 9.66 -5.36 -18.80
N THR A 497 10.77 -5.70 -18.15
CA THR A 497 11.08 -5.29 -16.78
C THR A 497 12.43 -4.61 -16.69
N ASN A 498 12.52 -3.52 -15.93
CA ASN A 498 13.82 -2.94 -15.59
C ASN A 498 13.77 -2.16 -14.28
N TYR A 499 14.95 -2.01 -13.68
CA TYR A 499 15.14 -1.25 -12.47
C TYR A 499 16.39 -0.39 -12.58
N TYR A 500 16.27 0.89 -12.22
CA TYR A 500 17.39 1.83 -12.27
C TYR A 500 17.68 2.41 -10.88
N ASN A 501 18.77 1.95 -10.25
CA ASN A 501 19.27 2.51 -8.99
C ASN A 501 19.92 3.90 -9.16
N GLY A 502 20.41 4.22 -10.36
CA GLY A 502 21.09 5.47 -10.66
C GLY A 502 20.70 6.02 -12.03
N GLY A 503 21.00 7.30 -12.24
CA GLY A 503 20.75 7.99 -13.51
C GLY A 503 21.68 7.54 -14.65
N GLY A 504 21.43 8.07 -15.86
CA GLY A 504 22.30 7.85 -17.02
C GLY A 504 21.56 7.84 -18.36
N SER A 505 22.31 7.72 -19.46
CA SER A 505 21.75 7.67 -20.81
C SER A 505 20.91 6.41 -21.06
N LYS A 506 21.28 5.27 -20.45
CA LYS A 506 20.61 3.97 -20.68
C LYS A 506 19.10 4.02 -20.45
N LEU A 507 18.63 4.58 -19.34
CA LEU A 507 17.19 4.65 -19.05
C LEU A 507 16.45 5.62 -19.98
N ASN A 508 17.12 6.68 -20.46
CA ASN A 508 16.55 7.55 -21.49
C ASN A 508 16.37 6.80 -22.82
N GLU A 509 17.36 6.00 -23.25
CA GLU A 509 17.24 5.19 -24.46
C GLU A 509 16.18 4.09 -24.33
N VAL A 510 16.08 3.45 -23.18
CA VAL A 510 15.05 2.42 -22.94
C VAL A 510 13.64 3.01 -22.98
N ALA A 511 13.42 4.19 -22.37
CA ALA A 511 12.13 4.87 -22.48
C ALA A 511 11.74 5.17 -23.93
N ARG A 512 12.70 5.62 -24.77
CA ARG A 512 12.47 5.84 -26.21
C ARG A 512 12.17 4.53 -26.94
N ALA A 513 12.99 3.51 -26.72
CA ALA A 513 12.84 2.21 -27.36
C ALA A 513 11.46 1.60 -27.07
N TYR A 514 11.01 1.64 -25.82
CA TYR A 514 9.69 1.10 -25.47
C TYR A 514 8.53 1.98 -25.92
N THR A 515 8.74 3.30 -26.07
CA THR A 515 7.75 4.19 -26.71
C THR A 515 7.55 3.83 -28.19
N ASP A 516 8.60 3.35 -28.88
CA ASP A 516 8.53 2.86 -30.26
C ASP A 516 7.97 1.43 -30.37
N VAL A 517 8.33 0.54 -29.44
CA VAL A 517 7.88 -0.86 -29.42
C VAL A 517 6.41 -1.00 -29.06
N ALA A 518 5.91 -0.23 -28.08
CA ALA A 518 4.54 -0.33 -27.59
C ALA A 518 3.48 -0.21 -28.70
N PRO A 519 3.46 0.82 -29.56
CA PRO A 519 2.46 0.92 -30.63
C PRO A 519 2.57 -0.21 -31.66
N LYS A 520 3.79 -0.71 -31.94
CA LYS A 520 3.99 -1.86 -32.83
C LYS A 520 3.31 -3.12 -32.32
N ILE A 521 3.23 -3.31 -31.01
CA ILE A 521 2.54 -4.46 -30.41
C ILE A 521 1.05 -4.18 -30.22
N ASN A 522 0.72 -2.99 -29.70
CA ASN A 522 -0.65 -2.64 -29.29
C ASN A 522 -1.62 -2.44 -30.47
N GLN A 523 -1.14 -2.36 -31.70
CA GLN A 523 -2.01 -2.31 -32.88
C GLN A 523 -2.76 -3.62 -33.12
N TYR A 524 -2.29 -4.75 -32.58
CA TYR A 524 -2.98 -6.04 -32.65
C TYR A 524 -3.89 -6.17 -31.43
N ALA A 525 -5.20 -6.27 -31.65
CA ALA A 525 -6.21 -6.23 -30.58
C ALA A 525 -6.01 -7.31 -29.49
N GLN A 526 -5.44 -8.46 -29.86
CA GLN A 526 -5.16 -9.59 -28.98
C GLN A 526 -3.85 -9.47 -28.19
N TYR A 527 -3.03 -8.44 -28.44
CA TYR A 527 -1.75 -8.21 -27.79
C TYR A 527 -1.72 -6.88 -27.03
N GLU A 528 -0.93 -6.84 -25.96
CA GLU A 528 -0.64 -5.60 -25.24
C GLU A 528 0.78 -5.62 -24.68
N PHE A 529 1.53 -4.56 -24.96
CA PHE A 529 2.84 -4.34 -24.38
C PHE A 529 2.71 -3.75 -22.98
N VAL A 530 3.34 -4.41 -22.01
CA VAL A 530 3.38 -3.97 -20.63
C VAL A 530 4.82 -3.65 -20.25
N TRP A 531 5.04 -2.47 -19.69
CA TRP A 531 6.33 -2.06 -19.20
C TRP A 531 6.32 -1.94 -17.67
N ILE A 532 7.07 -2.79 -16.99
CA ILE A 532 7.22 -2.72 -15.53
C ILE A 532 8.58 -2.08 -15.24
N THR A 533 8.57 -0.89 -14.67
CA THR A 533 9.80 -0.13 -14.37
C THR A 533 9.77 0.49 -13.00
N ASP A 534 10.92 0.49 -12.34
CA ASP A 534 11.05 1.02 -10.99
C ASP A 534 12.46 1.60 -10.72
N GLY A 535 12.63 2.22 -9.56
CA GLY A 535 13.89 2.72 -9.04
C GLY A 535 14.09 4.23 -9.17
N GLN A 536 14.81 4.78 -8.20
CA GLN A 536 15.05 6.22 -8.06
C GLN A 536 15.89 6.85 -9.19
N GLY A 537 16.58 6.05 -10.01
CA GLY A 537 17.33 6.52 -11.17
C GLY A 537 16.47 7.35 -12.14
N TRP A 538 15.18 7.03 -12.22
CA TRP A 538 14.20 7.79 -13.00
C TRP A 538 14.01 9.24 -12.56
N LYS A 539 14.36 9.60 -11.32
CA LYS A 539 14.39 11.00 -10.88
C LYS A 539 15.27 11.89 -11.76
N THR A 540 16.34 11.33 -12.32
CA THR A 540 17.23 12.04 -13.24
C THR A 540 16.71 12.14 -14.68
N ALA A 541 15.65 11.40 -15.03
CA ALA A 541 15.04 11.39 -16.36
C ALA A 541 13.51 11.45 -16.31
N LYS A 542 12.95 12.19 -15.33
CA LYS A 542 11.50 12.33 -15.10
C LYS A 542 10.75 12.61 -16.40
N ASN A 543 11.24 13.57 -17.19
CA ASN A 543 10.58 14.01 -18.42
C ASN A 543 10.47 12.90 -19.47
N LYS A 544 11.51 12.07 -19.64
CA LYS A 544 11.50 10.96 -20.60
C LYS A 544 10.64 9.80 -20.12
N LEU A 545 10.63 9.52 -18.82
CA LEU A 545 9.68 8.57 -18.28
C LEU A 545 8.24 9.06 -18.42
N GLN A 546 7.97 10.35 -18.17
CA GLN A 546 6.65 10.93 -18.30
C GLN A 546 6.14 10.88 -19.75
N GLU A 547 7.00 11.18 -20.71
CA GLU A 547 6.69 11.06 -22.14
C GLU A 547 6.31 9.62 -22.51
N ALA A 548 7.15 8.65 -22.14
CA ALA A 548 6.87 7.23 -22.36
C ALA A 548 5.60 6.78 -21.62
N TYR A 549 5.37 7.27 -20.40
CA TYR A 549 4.18 6.98 -19.61
C TYR A 549 2.90 7.54 -20.24
N ARG A 550 2.96 8.64 -21.00
CA ARG A 550 1.78 9.13 -21.72
C ARG A 550 1.45 8.28 -22.94
N HIS A 551 2.46 7.67 -23.58
CA HIS A 551 2.30 6.93 -24.83
C HIS A 551 2.08 5.43 -24.65
N ILE A 552 2.67 4.82 -23.62
CA ILE A 552 2.54 3.40 -23.33
C ILE A 552 1.33 3.21 -22.41
N PRO A 553 0.26 2.51 -22.82
CA PRO A 553 -0.96 2.38 -22.01
C PRO A 553 -0.71 1.69 -20.66
N SER A 554 0.12 0.65 -20.68
CA SER A 554 0.35 -0.24 -19.54
C SER A 554 1.77 -0.09 -19.02
N VAL A 555 1.93 0.80 -18.04
CA VAL A 555 3.20 1.02 -17.32
C VAL A 555 2.96 0.88 -15.83
N TYR A 556 3.74 0.03 -15.18
CA TYR A 556 3.60 -0.30 -13.75
C TYR A 556 4.94 -0.22 -13.04
N ASN A 557 4.93 0.05 -11.74
CA ASN A 557 6.07 -0.12 -10.83
C ASN A 557 5.72 -1.22 -9.82
N LEU A 558 6.61 -1.56 -8.89
CA LEU A 558 6.34 -2.65 -7.93
C LEU A 558 5.12 -2.35 -7.03
N LEU A 559 4.84 -1.08 -6.75
CA LEU A 559 3.68 -0.66 -5.94
C LEU A 559 2.35 -0.85 -6.68
N THR A 560 2.32 -0.55 -7.99
CA THR A 560 1.12 -0.55 -8.83
C THR A 560 0.93 -1.86 -9.60
N LEU A 561 1.91 -2.75 -9.59
CA LEU A 561 1.82 -4.06 -10.24
C LEU A 561 0.63 -4.89 -9.74
N LYS A 562 0.19 -4.68 -8.49
CA LYS A 562 -1.03 -5.31 -7.94
C LYS A 562 -2.29 -5.03 -8.77
N ASP A 563 -2.38 -3.88 -9.42
CA ASP A 563 -3.54 -3.50 -10.24
C ASP A 563 -3.52 -4.27 -11.57
N PHE A 564 -2.33 -4.46 -12.17
CA PHE A 564 -2.14 -5.33 -13.32
C PHE A 564 -2.47 -6.80 -13.00
N ILE A 565 -2.01 -7.29 -11.85
CA ILE A 565 -2.32 -8.64 -11.35
C ILE A 565 -3.83 -8.83 -11.23
N ALA A 566 -4.53 -7.89 -10.59
CA ALA A 566 -5.98 -7.93 -10.45
C ALA A 566 -6.69 -7.92 -11.81
N ARG A 567 -6.19 -7.14 -12.78
CA ARG A 567 -6.71 -7.13 -14.15
C ARG A 567 -6.57 -8.48 -14.83
N VAL A 568 -5.37 -9.08 -14.86
CA VAL A 568 -5.18 -10.38 -15.54
C VAL A 568 -5.97 -11.51 -14.88
N GLN A 569 -6.18 -11.45 -13.56
CA GLN A 569 -7.06 -12.40 -12.85
C GLN A 569 -8.52 -12.27 -13.30
N GLN A 570 -9.03 -11.04 -13.46
CA GLN A 570 -10.39 -10.81 -13.94
C GLN A 570 -10.59 -11.29 -15.39
N GLU A 571 -9.56 -11.16 -16.22
CA GLU A 571 -9.61 -11.62 -17.62
C GLU A 571 -9.52 -13.15 -17.76
N GLY A 572 -9.18 -13.87 -16.68
CA GLY A 572 -9.03 -15.32 -16.67
C GLY A 572 -7.74 -15.78 -17.34
N ILE A 573 -6.75 -16.16 -16.52
CA ILE A 573 -5.42 -16.60 -16.98
C ILE A 573 -5.51 -17.97 -17.67
N LEU A 574 -4.75 -18.14 -18.75
CA LEU A 574 -4.57 -19.40 -19.47
C LEU A 574 -3.20 -20.00 -19.14
N SER A 575 -3.17 -21.26 -18.73
CA SER A 575 -1.95 -21.99 -18.38
C SER A 575 -1.48 -22.99 -19.43
N ASP A 576 -2.27 -23.21 -20.49
CA ASP A 576 -1.98 -24.16 -21.56
C ASP A 576 -1.71 -23.42 -22.88
N TRP A 577 -0.45 -23.02 -23.08
CA TRP A 577 0.08 -22.39 -24.30
C TRP A 577 1.61 -22.37 -24.25
#